data_AF-A0A954SFS2-F1
#
_entry.id   AF-A0A954SFS2-F1
#
_cell.length_a   1.000
_cell.length_b   1.000
_cell.length_c   1.000
_cell.angle_alpha   90.00
_cell.angle_beta   90.00
_cell.angle_gamma   90.00
#
_symmetry.space_group_name_H-M   'P 1'
#
loop_
_entity.id
_entity.type
_entity.pdbx_description
1 polymer ?
#
loop_
_entity_poly.entity_id
_entity_poly.type
_entity_poly.pdbx_seq_one_letter_code
_entity_poly.pdbx_strand_id
1 'polypeptide(L)'
;MTRLYLLFLATAAVFGSVFLFDLASELKATSQQHRTMAVRAAETRVHAETEQPVLRDETLKRVEEILNPTTEESGGPPELTPEQQEAERIRLARMASKAVRHDAPLHPQMITPGNFQYLGAFRPPADPGEDVENSFYFGGWAVTYRPDGDPNSQDEFPGSLFVLGHEHRQLVAEISIPAPVVSRDITVLPVAQMLQPFGDITAGFRETMTNGSSEIFKVGGMEVVDERLHWTVFKYYNVTGVDYPSHGASSLETNALSFDGPWHLGPIRTGDPQWHSYKNAGYITKIPQPEADAWFQGRDLLSGLQISTGLQYSSQGPALYAYRIPQEAGAAPGDLNALPLLWYTMERPLARHHPSDRWTGAAWLKLGDRQTVVIIGRKSLGELYYGEGRPWDCNPYKGYHGTPYEVEILFYSPSDLVAVASGQKPATDVQPWYRWNGESPGGGPTEYMFSNCEKEIGGMTYDADRQLLYIVQIDAGSECGSDWGALPVIHVFRIVE
;
A
#
# COMPACT_ATOMS: atom_id res chain seq x y z
N MET A 1 -6.15 -8.32 56.07
CA MET A 1 -6.58 -8.98 54.83
C MET A 1 -5.37 -9.66 54.17
N THR A 2 -4.80 -10.70 54.80
CA THR A 2 -3.55 -11.32 54.30
C THR A 2 -3.46 -12.81 54.63
N ARG A 3 -4.59 -13.47 54.87
CA ARG A 3 -4.69 -14.93 55.08
C ARG A 3 -5.77 -15.63 54.25
N LEU A 4 -6.51 -14.90 53.40
CA LEU A 4 -7.50 -15.48 52.48
C LEU A 4 -6.98 -15.64 51.03
N TYR A 5 -5.81 -15.07 50.70
CA TYR A 5 -5.23 -15.14 49.35
C TYR A 5 -4.31 -16.35 49.10
N LEU A 6 -3.85 -17.01 50.17
CA LEU A 6 -2.96 -18.18 50.07
C LEU A 6 -3.70 -19.52 49.95
N LEU A 7 -5.02 -19.57 50.20
CA LEU A 7 -5.81 -20.80 50.05
C LEU A 7 -6.39 -20.99 48.64
N PHE A 8 -6.43 -19.95 47.79
CA PHE A 8 -6.94 -20.05 46.42
C PHE A 8 -5.85 -20.40 45.40
N LEU A 9 -4.57 -20.17 45.73
CA LEU A 9 -3.43 -20.49 44.86
C LEU A 9 -2.95 -21.95 44.99
N ALA A 10 -3.36 -22.69 46.03
CA ALA A 10 -2.98 -24.09 46.20
C ALA A 10 -3.90 -25.09 45.47
N THR A 11 -5.14 -24.69 45.13
CA THR A 11 -6.13 -25.57 44.49
C THR A 11 -6.08 -25.55 42.96
N ALA A 12 -5.52 -24.50 42.35
CA ALA A 12 -5.40 -24.39 40.89
C ALA A 12 -4.18 -25.12 40.30
N ALA A 13 -3.11 -25.33 41.08
CA ALA A 13 -1.90 -26.02 40.63
C ALA A 13 -2.04 -27.56 40.53
N VAL A 14 -3.01 -28.14 41.27
CA VAL A 14 -3.21 -29.60 41.32
C VAL A 14 -4.17 -30.10 40.23
N PHE A 15 -5.04 -29.25 39.68
CA PHE A 15 -5.95 -29.64 38.58
C PHE A 15 -5.33 -29.49 37.17
N GLY A 16 -4.36 -28.59 36.99
CA GLY A 16 -3.69 -28.39 35.70
C GLY A 16 -2.66 -29.48 35.33
N SER A 17 -2.10 -30.18 36.31
CA SER A 17 -1.03 -31.17 36.10
C SER A 17 -1.56 -32.60 35.84
N VAL A 18 -2.82 -32.90 36.17
CA VAL A 18 -3.46 -34.20 35.89
C VAL A 18 -4.01 -34.28 34.46
N PHE A 19 -4.50 -33.17 33.89
CA PHE A 19 -5.01 -33.13 32.50
C PHE A 19 -3.92 -33.14 31.42
N LEU A 20 -2.71 -32.66 31.73
CA LEU A 20 -1.59 -32.61 30.79
C LEU A 20 -0.83 -33.94 30.67
N PHE A 21 -0.95 -34.85 31.66
CA PHE A 21 -0.37 -36.19 31.60
C PHE A 21 -1.26 -37.20 30.87
N ASP A 22 -2.59 -37.04 30.90
CA ASP A 22 -3.53 -37.96 30.23
C ASP A 22 -3.51 -37.79 28.69
N LEU A 23 -3.49 -36.54 28.19
CA LEU A 23 -3.46 -36.25 26.75
C LEU A 23 -2.17 -36.71 26.04
N ALA A 24 -1.03 -36.64 26.74
CA ALA A 24 0.27 -37.07 26.20
C ALA A 24 0.41 -38.61 26.14
N SER A 25 -0.37 -39.34 26.94
CA SER A 25 -0.39 -40.80 26.95
C SER A 25 -1.28 -41.37 25.84
N GLU A 26 -2.41 -40.72 25.55
CA GLU A 26 -3.32 -41.11 24.46
C GLU A 26 -2.70 -40.87 23.07
N LEU A 27 -1.98 -39.76 22.85
CA LEU A 27 -1.32 -39.45 21.57
C LEU A 27 -0.16 -40.39 21.20
N LYS A 28 0.53 -40.98 22.20
CA LYS A 28 1.56 -42.01 21.97
C LYS A 28 0.96 -43.38 21.66
N ALA A 29 -0.21 -43.71 22.22
CA ALA A 29 -0.90 -44.97 21.95
C ALA A 29 -1.47 -45.02 20.52
N THR A 30 -2.01 -43.92 19.98
CA THR A 30 -2.57 -43.88 18.61
C THR A 30 -1.48 -43.98 17.53
N SER A 31 -0.30 -43.39 17.76
CA SER A 31 0.85 -43.44 16.83
C SER A 31 1.46 -44.85 16.69
N GLN A 32 1.48 -45.62 17.78
CA GLN A 32 2.00 -46.99 17.80
C GLN A 32 1.00 -47.99 17.18
N GLN A 33 -0.30 -47.72 17.28
CA GLN A 33 -1.37 -48.53 16.69
C GLN A 33 -1.47 -48.38 15.16
N HIS A 34 -1.18 -47.19 14.61
CA HIS A 34 -1.10 -46.97 13.15
C HIS A 34 0.16 -47.58 12.50
N ARG A 35 1.31 -47.61 13.19
CA ARG A 35 2.53 -48.30 12.70
C ARG A 35 2.39 -49.82 12.69
N THR A 36 1.59 -50.40 13.58
CA THR A 36 1.41 -51.87 13.68
C THR A 36 0.39 -52.41 12.65
N MET A 37 -0.57 -51.59 12.19
CA MET A 37 -1.50 -51.98 11.12
C MET A 37 -0.88 -51.92 9.72
N ALA A 38 0.05 -50.99 9.46
CA ALA A 38 0.72 -50.88 8.16
C ALA A 38 1.66 -52.06 7.86
N VAL A 39 2.29 -52.63 8.90
CA VAL A 39 3.17 -53.81 8.76
C VAL A 39 2.36 -55.10 8.55
N ARG A 40 1.20 -55.25 9.21
CA ARG A 40 0.31 -56.42 9.01
C ARG A 40 -0.42 -56.44 7.65
N ALA A 41 -0.61 -55.29 7.01
CA ALA A 41 -1.20 -55.23 5.67
C ALA A 41 -0.21 -55.66 4.56
N ALA A 42 1.10 -55.57 4.80
CA ALA A 42 2.13 -55.99 3.85
C ALA A 42 2.45 -57.49 3.91
N GLU A 43 2.25 -58.15 5.07
CA GLU A 43 2.59 -59.57 5.27
C GLU A 43 1.48 -60.55 4.82
N THR A 44 0.29 -60.08 4.46
CA THR A 44 -0.86 -60.96 4.10
C THR A 44 -1.04 -61.15 2.58
N ARG A 45 -0.04 -60.84 1.76
CA ARG A 45 -0.14 -60.99 0.29
C ARG A 45 0.93 -61.84 -0.39
N VAL A 46 1.73 -62.57 0.39
CA VAL A 46 2.74 -63.49 -0.17
C VAL A 46 2.70 -64.82 0.57
N HIS A 47 1.63 -65.60 0.43
CA HIS A 47 1.67 -67.05 0.67
C HIS A 47 0.47 -67.74 0.02
N ALA A 48 0.64 -68.12 -1.25
CA ALA A 48 0.09 -69.35 -1.80
C ALA A 48 0.93 -69.78 -3.00
N GLU A 49 1.21 -71.08 -3.09
CA GLU A 49 1.74 -71.84 -4.22
C GLU A 49 3.28 -72.05 -4.31
N THR A 50 3.63 -73.15 -3.63
CA THR A 50 4.70 -74.12 -3.89
C THR A 50 4.82 -74.55 -5.36
N GLU A 51 6.04 -74.53 -5.93
CA GLU A 51 6.81 -75.72 -6.36
C GLU A 51 8.04 -75.35 -7.23
N GLN A 52 9.12 -76.12 -7.04
CA GLN A 52 10.37 -76.28 -7.82
C GLN A 52 11.52 -75.24 -7.67
N PRO A 53 12.68 -75.65 -7.10
CA PRO A 53 13.92 -74.89 -7.08
C PRO A 53 14.81 -75.23 -8.28
N VAL A 54 15.87 -74.45 -8.49
CA VAL A 54 16.92 -74.60 -9.53
C VAL A 54 16.59 -73.95 -10.90
N LEU A 55 16.29 -72.65 -10.88
CA LEU A 55 16.56 -71.70 -12.00
C LEU A 55 16.31 -70.21 -11.60
N ARG A 56 16.35 -69.89 -10.30
CA ARG A 56 16.00 -68.55 -9.77
C ARG A 56 17.18 -67.61 -9.51
N ASP A 57 18.42 -68.09 -9.50
CA ASP A 57 19.56 -67.25 -9.10
C ASP A 57 20.05 -66.29 -10.19
N GLU A 58 19.91 -66.62 -11.48
CA GLU A 58 20.29 -65.70 -12.58
C GLU A 58 19.16 -64.71 -12.92
N THR A 59 17.90 -65.09 -12.75
CA THR A 59 16.75 -64.22 -13.01
C THR A 59 16.54 -63.20 -11.89
N LEU A 60 16.80 -63.56 -10.62
CA LEU A 60 16.80 -62.60 -9.51
C LEU A 60 17.98 -61.64 -9.57
N LYS A 61 19.18 -62.08 -9.98
CA LYS A 61 20.31 -61.17 -10.24
C LYS A 61 20.03 -60.15 -11.34
N ARG A 62 19.40 -60.57 -12.44
CA ARG A 62 18.98 -59.64 -13.51
C ARG A 62 17.88 -58.67 -13.07
N VAL A 63 16.97 -59.10 -12.18
CA VAL A 63 15.93 -58.21 -11.64
C VAL A 63 16.51 -57.24 -10.61
N GLU A 64 17.51 -57.65 -9.80
CA GLU A 64 18.24 -56.73 -8.92
C GLU A 64 19.15 -55.75 -9.69
N GLU A 65 19.76 -56.14 -10.81
CA GLU A 65 20.51 -55.22 -11.70
C GLU A 65 19.59 -54.24 -12.46
N ILE A 66 18.34 -54.62 -12.73
CA ILE A 66 17.32 -53.72 -13.33
C ILE A 66 16.71 -52.79 -12.26
N LEU A 67 16.61 -53.23 -11.01
CA LEU A 67 16.02 -52.45 -9.90
C LEU A 67 17.04 -51.56 -9.17
N ASN A 68 18.33 -51.88 -9.24
CA ASN A 68 19.44 -51.06 -8.75
C ASN A 68 20.47 -50.87 -9.87
N PRO A 69 20.25 -49.94 -10.82
CA PRO A 69 21.32 -49.55 -11.72
C PRO A 69 22.47 -49.01 -10.87
N THR A 70 23.64 -49.64 -11.01
CA THR A 70 24.89 -49.03 -10.59
C THR A 70 24.94 -47.66 -11.25
N THR A 71 25.11 -46.63 -10.43
CA THR A 71 25.38 -45.26 -10.84
C THR A 71 26.69 -45.23 -11.63
N GLU A 72 26.62 -45.56 -12.92
CA GLU A 72 27.43 -44.87 -13.90
C GLU A 72 26.98 -43.41 -13.86
N GLU A 73 27.94 -42.50 -13.71
CA GLU A 73 27.76 -41.05 -13.79
C GLU A 73 27.25 -40.66 -15.19
N SER A 74 25.99 -40.95 -15.49
CA SER A 74 25.24 -40.13 -16.42
C SER A 74 24.91 -38.87 -15.65
N GLY A 75 25.64 -37.79 -15.91
CA GLY A 75 25.37 -36.47 -15.37
C GLY A 75 23.93 -36.07 -15.69
N GLY A 76 23.00 -36.39 -14.79
CA GLY A 76 21.75 -35.67 -14.65
C GLY A 76 22.09 -34.20 -14.42
N PRO A 77 21.22 -33.26 -14.83
CA PRO A 77 21.47 -31.85 -14.54
C PRO A 77 21.80 -31.73 -13.04
N PRO A 78 22.90 -31.05 -12.68
CA PRO A 78 23.34 -30.98 -11.29
C PRO A 78 22.17 -30.50 -10.43
N GLU A 79 21.94 -31.19 -9.31
CA GLU A 79 20.89 -30.83 -8.37
C GLU A 79 21.15 -29.40 -7.90
N LEU A 80 20.25 -28.48 -8.24
CA LEU A 80 20.40 -27.06 -7.93
C LEU A 80 20.51 -26.89 -6.42
N THR A 81 21.45 -26.07 -5.96
CA THR A 81 21.52 -25.66 -4.55
C THR A 81 20.22 -24.94 -4.15
N PRO A 82 19.87 -24.86 -2.84
CA PRO A 82 18.69 -24.10 -2.42
C PRO A 82 18.65 -22.66 -2.95
N GLU A 83 19.79 -21.99 -3.02
CA GLU A 83 19.91 -20.64 -3.61
C GLU A 83 19.65 -20.63 -5.11
N GLN A 84 20.10 -21.65 -5.84
CA GLN A 84 19.85 -21.79 -7.27
C GLN A 84 18.38 -22.16 -7.55
N GLN A 85 17.76 -22.97 -6.70
CA GLN A 85 16.34 -23.30 -6.76
C GLN A 85 15.47 -22.06 -6.51
N GLU A 86 15.85 -21.25 -5.52
CA GLU A 86 15.24 -19.95 -5.22
C GLU A 86 15.33 -19.00 -6.43
N ALA A 87 16.53 -18.83 -6.97
CA ALA A 87 16.77 -17.97 -8.13
C ALA A 87 15.97 -18.44 -9.36
N GLU A 88 15.89 -19.74 -9.60
CA GLU A 88 15.10 -20.29 -10.70
C GLU A 88 13.59 -20.13 -10.46
N ARG A 89 13.10 -20.29 -9.22
CA ARG A 89 11.69 -19.98 -8.87
C ARG A 89 11.36 -18.53 -9.19
N ILE A 90 12.20 -17.59 -8.75
CA ILE A 90 12.02 -16.16 -9.00
C ILE A 90 11.99 -15.89 -10.51
N ARG A 91 12.92 -16.48 -11.26
CA ARG A 91 12.99 -16.33 -12.72
C ARG A 91 11.71 -16.84 -13.40
N LEU A 92 11.25 -18.04 -13.06
CA LEU A 92 10.06 -18.64 -13.65
C LEU A 92 8.79 -17.85 -13.31
N ALA A 93 8.66 -17.37 -12.07
CA ALA A 93 7.55 -16.51 -11.66
C ALA A 93 7.49 -15.22 -12.49
N ARG A 94 8.66 -14.59 -12.73
CA ARG A 94 8.77 -13.39 -13.57
C ARG A 94 8.40 -13.66 -15.02
N MET A 95 8.87 -14.78 -15.59
CA MET A 95 8.56 -15.18 -16.96
C MET A 95 7.09 -15.54 -17.18
N ALA A 96 6.41 -16.09 -16.16
CA ALA A 96 5.00 -16.45 -16.22
C ALA A 96 4.05 -15.26 -15.95
N SER A 97 4.58 -14.14 -15.43
CA SER A 97 3.80 -12.94 -15.13
C SER A 97 3.04 -12.44 -16.36
N LYS A 98 1.74 -12.26 -16.21
CA LYS A 98 0.88 -11.73 -17.26
C LYS A 98 -0.08 -10.72 -16.68
N ALA A 99 -0.18 -9.57 -17.35
CA ALA A 99 -1.11 -8.52 -17.01
C ALA A 99 -2.56 -9.02 -16.97
N VAL A 100 -3.33 -8.56 -15.97
CA VAL A 100 -4.71 -8.95 -15.72
C VAL A 100 -5.62 -7.76 -15.97
N ARG A 101 -6.49 -7.83 -16.98
CA ARG A 101 -7.53 -6.83 -17.19
C ARG A 101 -8.66 -7.09 -16.19
N HIS A 102 -9.09 -6.06 -15.47
CA HIS A 102 -10.23 -6.17 -14.58
C HIS A 102 -11.53 -6.34 -15.38
N ASP A 103 -12.37 -7.28 -14.95
CA ASP A 103 -13.61 -7.62 -15.64
C ASP A 103 -14.77 -6.75 -15.16
N ALA A 104 -14.93 -5.58 -15.78
CA ALA A 104 -16.02 -4.67 -15.49
C ALA A 104 -16.51 -3.92 -16.74
N PRO A 105 -17.77 -3.45 -16.75
CA PRO A 105 -18.30 -2.68 -17.88
C PRO A 105 -17.52 -1.38 -18.14
N LEU A 106 -17.42 -1.01 -19.42
CA LEU A 106 -16.87 0.27 -19.86
C LEU A 106 -17.95 1.34 -19.94
N HIS A 107 -17.55 2.59 -19.73
CA HIS A 107 -18.39 3.77 -19.97
C HIS A 107 -17.89 4.54 -21.20
N PRO A 108 -18.76 5.08 -22.07
CA PRO A 108 -18.33 5.78 -23.28
C PRO A 108 -17.46 7.01 -23.00
N GLN A 109 -17.73 7.75 -21.91
CA GLN A 109 -17.10 9.04 -21.59
C GLN A 109 -16.25 9.04 -20.31
N MET A 110 -16.30 7.97 -19.52
CA MET A 110 -15.65 7.92 -18.20
C MET A 110 -14.70 6.73 -18.18
N ILE A 111 -13.60 6.88 -17.47
CA ILE A 111 -12.74 5.75 -17.13
C ILE A 111 -13.44 4.99 -15.99
N THR A 112 -13.68 3.69 -16.20
CA THR A 112 -14.28 2.75 -15.23
C THR A 112 -13.26 1.70 -14.81
N PRO A 113 -13.55 0.82 -13.82
CA PRO A 113 -12.68 -0.30 -13.49
C PRO A 113 -12.29 -1.19 -14.67
N GLY A 114 -13.15 -1.33 -15.69
CA GLY A 114 -12.85 -2.14 -16.88
C GLY A 114 -11.72 -1.59 -17.77
N ASN A 115 -11.30 -0.35 -17.52
CA ASN A 115 -10.12 0.27 -18.13
C ASN A 115 -8.83 -0.03 -17.37
N PHE A 116 -8.88 -0.67 -16.20
CA PHE A 116 -7.69 -0.97 -15.41
C PHE A 116 -7.14 -2.34 -15.78
N GLN A 117 -5.86 -2.37 -16.15
CA GLN A 117 -5.09 -3.58 -16.37
C GLN A 117 -3.97 -3.65 -15.33
N TYR A 118 -4.06 -4.58 -14.40
CA TYR A 118 -3.02 -4.82 -13.40
C TYR A 118 -1.79 -5.43 -14.06
N LEU A 119 -0.64 -4.76 -13.96
CA LEU A 119 0.64 -5.25 -14.49
C LEU A 119 1.45 -6.04 -13.48
N GLY A 120 1.09 -5.96 -12.19
CA GLY A 120 1.81 -6.59 -11.10
C GLY A 120 2.27 -5.58 -10.07
N ALA A 121 3.24 -6.00 -9.26
CA ALA A 121 3.87 -5.16 -8.26
C ALA A 121 5.40 -5.32 -8.27
N PHE A 122 6.06 -4.38 -7.59
CA PHE A 122 7.46 -4.43 -7.21
C PHE A 122 7.63 -3.85 -5.82
N ARG A 123 8.81 -3.97 -5.24
CA ARG A 123 9.13 -3.45 -3.90
C ARG A 123 10.38 -2.59 -3.89
N PRO A 124 10.50 -1.63 -2.97
CA PRO A 124 11.76 -0.94 -2.76
C PRO A 124 12.82 -1.88 -2.14
N PRO A 125 14.09 -1.43 -2.09
CA PRO A 125 15.12 -2.08 -1.29
C PRO A 125 14.65 -2.28 0.15
N ALA A 126 14.98 -3.44 0.71
CA ALA A 126 14.50 -3.87 2.03
C ALA A 126 15.60 -4.00 3.07
N ASP A 127 16.86 -3.72 2.69
CA ASP A 127 17.99 -3.69 3.62
C ASP A 127 17.97 -2.38 4.39
N PRO A 128 17.63 -2.38 5.70
CA PRO A 128 17.66 -1.17 6.51
C PRO A 128 19.09 -0.77 6.90
N GLY A 129 20.10 -1.61 6.62
CA GLY A 129 21.40 -1.49 7.25
C GLY A 129 21.29 -1.46 8.77
N GLU A 130 22.16 -0.67 9.41
CA GLU A 130 22.13 -0.46 10.88
C GLU A 130 21.09 0.59 11.32
N ASP A 131 20.56 1.40 10.40
CA ASP A 131 19.63 2.50 10.69
C ASP A 131 18.27 2.27 10.04
N VAL A 132 17.39 1.56 10.75
CA VAL A 132 16.02 1.24 10.31
C VAL A 132 15.22 2.48 9.94
N GLU A 133 15.52 3.65 10.52
CA GLU A 133 14.81 4.88 10.19
C GLU A 133 15.25 5.51 8.86
N ASN A 134 16.37 5.06 8.29
CA ASN A 134 16.83 5.37 6.93
C ASN A 134 16.50 4.20 5.98
N SER A 135 15.26 3.73 6.05
CA SER A 135 14.76 2.64 5.22
C SER A 135 13.33 2.90 4.75
N PHE A 136 12.81 1.98 3.94
CA PHE A 136 11.41 2.00 3.51
C PHE A 136 10.46 1.28 4.48
N TYR A 137 10.93 0.68 5.56
CA TYR A 137 10.04 0.08 6.57
C TYR A 137 9.09 1.12 7.13
N PHE A 138 7.80 0.76 7.26
CA PHE A 138 6.71 1.65 7.68
C PHE A 138 6.55 2.92 6.80
N GLY A 139 7.16 2.89 5.60
CA GLY A 139 7.14 4.00 4.65
C GLY A 139 6.05 3.86 3.59
N GLY A 140 6.16 4.66 2.53
CA GLY A 140 5.27 4.61 1.37
C GLY A 140 4.04 5.52 1.45
N TRP A 141 3.89 6.30 2.53
CA TRP A 141 2.75 7.20 2.73
C TRP A 141 2.62 8.32 1.69
N ALA A 142 3.71 8.67 0.99
CA ALA A 142 3.70 9.57 -0.15
C ALA A 142 4.60 9.03 -1.26
N VAL A 143 4.17 9.19 -2.51
CA VAL A 143 4.93 8.83 -3.72
C VAL A 143 4.65 9.83 -4.82
N THR A 144 5.64 10.11 -5.68
CA THR A 144 5.40 10.80 -6.95
C THR A 144 6.32 10.29 -8.05
N TYR A 145 5.83 10.35 -9.29
CA TYR A 145 6.54 9.96 -10.49
C TYR A 145 7.38 11.11 -11.05
N ARG A 146 8.63 10.80 -11.38
CA ARG A 146 9.55 11.70 -12.06
C ARG A 146 9.80 11.19 -13.49
N PRO A 147 9.29 11.88 -14.52
CA PRO A 147 9.40 11.43 -15.92
C PRO A 147 10.82 11.35 -16.47
N ASP A 148 11.72 12.24 -16.03
CA ASP A 148 13.12 12.33 -16.45
C ASP A 148 14.07 11.49 -15.57
N GLY A 149 13.53 10.79 -14.56
CA GLY A 149 14.27 9.87 -13.70
C GLY A 149 14.75 8.63 -14.46
N ASP A 150 15.77 7.98 -13.93
CA ASP A 150 16.38 6.77 -14.52
C ASP A 150 16.53 6.84 -16.07
N PRO A 151 17.26 7.85 -16.60
CA PRO A 151 17.34 8.08 -18.05
C PRO A 151 18.01 6.95 -18.83
N ASN A 152 18.62 5.99 -18.13
CA ASN A 152 19.27 4.83 -18.72
C ASN A 152 18.36 3.60 -18.77
N SER A 153 17.12 3.68 -18.27
CA SER A 153 16.16 2.58 -18.39
C SER A 153 15.91 2.24 -19.86
N GLN A 154 15.88 0.94 -20.15
CA GLN A 154 15.60 0.37 -21.48
C GLN A 154 14.31 -0.46 -21.49
N ASP A 155 13.56 -0.47 -20.38
CA ASP A 155 12.32 -1.22 -20.27
C ASP A 155 11.08 -0.34 -20.54
N GLU A 156 9.89 -0.93 -20.41
CA GLU A 156 8.62 -0.22 -20.61
C GLU A 156 8.23 0.70 -19.45
N PHE A 157 9.09 0.81 -18.42
CA PHE A 157 8.87 1.54 -17.17
C PHE A 157 9.99 2.56 -16.92
N PRO A 158 10.28 3.48 -17.86
CA PRO A 158 11.26 4.54 -17.63
C PRO A 158 10.74 5.53 -16.59
N GLY A 159 11.63 6.45 -16.17
CA GLY A 159 11.33 7.36 -15.07
C GLY A 159 11.71 6.73 -13.72
N SER A 160 11.39 7.45 -12.66
CA SER A 160 11.67 7.01 -11.29
C SER A 160 10.52 7.41 -10.36
N LEU A 161 10.56 6.92 -9.12
CA LEU A 161 9.64 7.32 -8.07
C LEU A 161 10.41 7.96 -6.92
N PHE A 162 9.96 9.14 -6.47
CA PHE A 162 10.25 9.60 -5.12
C PHE A 162 9.30 8.92 -4.16
N VAL A 163 9.83 8.24 -3.15
CA VAL A 163 9.04 7.48 -2.16
C VAL A 163 9.45 7.91 -0.76
N LEU A 164 8.44 8.21 0.07
CA LEU A 164 8.65 8.49 1.48
C LEU A 164 9.12 7.22 2.21
N GLY A 165 10.22 7.32 2.94
CA GLY A 165 10.73 6.29 3.82
C GLY A 165 10.01 6.23 5.16
N HIS A 166 10.74 5.78 6.18
CA HIS A 166 10.23 5.47 7.51
C HIS A 166 9.38 6.58 8.15
N GLU A 167 8.28 6.18 8.81
CA GLU A 167 7.27 7.09 9.37
C GLU A 167 7.85 8.09 10.41
N HIS A 168 8.94 7.75 11.09
CA HIS A 168 9.55 8.63 12.10
C HIS A 168 10.38 9.78 11.51
N ARG A 169 11.22 9.50 10.51
CA ARG A 169 12.14 10.51 9.96
C ARG A 169 11.55 11.28 8.79
N GLN A 170 10.58 10.71 8.08
CA GLN A 170 9.89 11.37 6.96
C GLN A 170 10.87 11.80 5.84
N LEU A 171 11.93 11.03 5.63
CA LEU A 171 12.90 11.26 4.54
C LEU A 171 12.41 10.63 3.25
N VAL A 172 12.81 11.18 2.11
CA VAL A 172 12.41 10.72 0.78
C VAL A 172 13.64 10.24 0.02
N ALA A 173 13.51 9.11 -0.66
CA ALA A 173 14.51 8.58 -1.57
C ALA A 173 13.92 8.45 -2.98
N GLU A 174 14.78 8.48 -4.00
CA GLU A 174 14.40 8.20 -5.39
C GLU A 174 14.75 6.76 -5.73
N ILE A 175 13.82 6.02 -6.34
CA ILE A 175 14.02 4.63 -6.75
C ILE A 175 13.65 4.42 -8.23
N SER A 176 14.30 3.46 -8.89
CA SER A 176 13.93 3.04 -10.24
C SER A 176 12.62 2.26 -10.26
N ILE A 177 12.07 2.03 -11.46
CA ILE A 177 10.81 1.30 -11.66
C ILE A 177 11.12 0.01 -12.43
N PRO A 178 11.32 -1.13 -11.75
CA PRO A 178 11.51 -2.39 -12.46
C PRO A 178 10.20 -2.90 -13.07
N ALA A 179 10.29 -3.69 -14.13
CA ALA A 179 9.14 -4.39 -14.70
C ALA A 179 8.36 -5.19 -13.63
N PRO A 180 7.09 -4.83 -13.34
CA PRO A 180 6.30 -5.41 -12.25
C PRO A 180 5.90 -6.85 -12.53
N VAL A 181 5.61 -7.60 -11.46
CA VAL A 181 5.24 -9.02 -11.51
C VAL A 181 3.91 -9.24 -10.84
N VAL A 182 3.01 -9.96 -11.50
CA VAL A 182 1.74 -10.40 -10.91
C VAL A 182 2.03 -11.56 -9.96
N SER A 183 2.17 -11.25 -8.68
CA SER A 183 2.40 -12.21 -7.61
C SER A 183 1.93 -11.64 -6.27
N ARG A 184 1.49 -12.54 -5.38
CA ARG A 184 1.26 -12.25 -3.95
C ARG A 184 2.36 -12.81 -3.05
N ASP A 185 3.47 -13.24 -3.64
CA ASP A 185 4.67 -13.63 -2.92
C ASP A 185 5.69 -12.48 -3.02
N ILE A 186 5.95 -11.83 -1.89
CA ILE A 186 6.85 -10.66 -1.82
C ILE A 186 8.30 -11.03 -2.19
N THR A 187 8.69 -12.30 -2.04
CA THR A 187 10.06 -12.78 -2.31
C THR A 187 10.39 -12.78 -3.79
N VAL A 188 9.40 -13.00 -4.66
CA VAL A 188 9.60 -13.03 -6.12
C VAL A 188 9.46 -11.66 -6.77
N LEU A 189 8.95 -10.66 -6.03
CA LEU A 189 8.79 -9.32 -6.56
C LEU A 189 10.13 -8.73 -7.03
N PRO A 190 10.13 -7.99 -8.15
CA PRO A 190 11.27 -7.17 -8.54
C PRO A 190 11.61 -6.16 -7.44
N VAL A 191 12.89 -5.88 -7.29
CA VAL A 191 13.41 -4.90 -6.32
C VAL A 191 13.89 -3.69 -7.09
N ALA A 192 13.34 -2.52 -6.76
CA ALA A 192 13.79 -1.25 -7.31
C ALA A 192 15.23 -0.94 -6.87
N GLN A 193 15.96 -0.17 -7.67
CA GLN A 193 17.28 0.34 -7.32
C GLN A 193 17.15 1.71 -6.68
N MET A 194 17.97 2.02 -5.69
CA MET A 194 18.04 3.37 -5.12
C MET A 194 18.88 4.27 -6.04
N LEU A 195 18.27 5.34 -6.53
CA LEU A 195 18.89 6.32 -7.44
C LEU A 195 19.41 7.54 -6.67
N GLN A 196 18.62 8.01 -5.70
CA GLN A 196 19.02 9.01 -4.73
C GLN A 196 18.78 8.51 -3.31
N PRO A 197 19.68 8.81 -2.36
CA PRO A 197 19.52 8.39 -0.98
C PRO A 197 18.40 9.17 -0.28
N PHE A 198 18.04 8.71 0.92
CA PHE A 198 17.09 9.41 1.79
C PHE A 198 17.56 10.83 2.12
N GLY A 199 16.69 11.81 1.90
CA GLY A 199 16.90 13.22 2.23
C GLY A 199 15.62 13.92 2.72
N ASP A 200 15.78 15.00 3.49
CA ASP A 200 14.66 15.81 4.02
C ASP A 200 14.26 16.87 3.01
N ILE A 201 13.30 16.54 2.14
CA ILE A 201 12.79 17.42 1.08
C ILE A 201 12.17 18.73 1.59
N THR A 202 11.95 18.87 2.90
CA THR A 202 11.41 20.07 3.55
C THR A 202 12.50 21.03 4.03
N ALA A 203 13.77 20.68 3.86
CA ALA A 203 14.94 21.48 4.28
C ALA A 203 14.85 21.94 5.74
N GLY A 204 14.42 21.06 6.65
CA GLY A 204 14.27 21.35 8.09
C GLY A 204 13.00 22.11 8.47
N PHE A 205 12.14 22.50 7.51
CA PHE A 205 10.87 23.16 7.81
C PHE A 205 9.96 22.29 8.69
N ARG A 206 9.85 20.99 8.39
CA ARG A 206 9.08 20.03 9.18
C ARG A 206 9.55 19.94 10.63
N GLU A 207 10.87 19.91 10.83
CA GLU A 207 11.48 19.86 12.17
C GLU A 207 11.19 21.16 12.94
N THR A 208 11.31 22.30 12.27
CA THR A 208 10.97 23.62 12.83
C THR A 208 9.50 23.68 13.28
N MET A 209 8.58 23.15 12.46
CA MET A 209 7.15 23.08 12.79
C MET A 209 6.85 22.07 13.91
N THR A 210 7.62 20.99 13.97
CA THR A 210 7.52 19.97 15.03
C THR A 210 7.98 20.54 16.38
N ASN A 211 9.03 21.36 16.40
CA ASN A 211 9.52 22.10 17.57
C ASN A 211 9.67 21.22 18.83
N GLY A 212 10.29 20.05 18.68
CA GLY A 212 10.51 19.09 19.77
C GLY A 212 9.24 18.41 20.31
N SER A 213 8.09 18.57 19.64
CA SER A 213 6.87 17.82 19.98
C SER A 213 7.05 16.33 19.71
N SER A 214 6.50 15.48 20.58
CA SER A 214 6.38 14.04 20.31
C SER A 214 5.45 13.72 19.13
N GLU A 215 4.61 14.68 18.73
CA GLU A 215 3.72 14.58 17.58
C GLU A 215 4.36 15.32 16.40
N ILE A 216 5.10 14.58 15.59
CA ILE A 216 5.82 15.14 14.44
C ILE A 216 4.87 15.59 13.34
N PHE A 217 5.30 16.59 12.56
CA PHE A 217 4.72 16.83 11.25
C PHE A 217 5.12 15.68 10.30
N LYS A 218 4.17 15.28 9.46
CA LYS A 218 4.29 14.24 8.44
C LYS A 218 4.23 14.86 7.05
N VAL A 219 4.95 14.29 6.11
CA VAL A 219 4.79 14.57 4.68
C VAL A 219 3.50 13.91 4.21
N GLY A 220 2.62 14.69 3.57
CA GLY A 220 1.29 14.22 3.15
C GLY A 220 1.23 13.70 1.73
N GLY A 221 1.87 14.40 0.80
CA GLY A 221 1.84 14.10 -0.62
C GLY A 221 2.99 14.79 -1.33
N MET A 222 3.29 14.31 -2.53
CA MET A 222 4.35 14.85 -3.37
C MET A 222 3.87 14.93 -4.82
N GLU A 223 4.39 15.88 -5.58
CA GLU A 223 4.22 15.92 -7.03
C GLU A 223 5.41 16.60 -7.73
N VAL A 224 5.91 16.00 -8.81
CA VAL A 224 6.93 16.66 -9.65
C VAL A 224 6.26 17.60 -10.65
N VAL A 225 6.63 18.89 -10.59
CA VAL A 225 6.14 19.96 -11.47
C VAL A 225 7.30 20.89 -11.81
N ASP A 226 7.48 21.22 -13.09
CA ASP A 226 8.48 22.19 -13.57
C ASP A 226 9.89 21.98 -12.97
N GLU A 227 10.40 20.74 -12.99
CA GLU A 227 11.71 20.34 -12.43
C GLU A 227 11.87 20.54 -10.91
N ARG A 228 10.75 20.55 -10.18
CA ARG A 228 10.71 20.73 -8.73
C ARG A 228 9.84 19.68 -8.06
N LEU A 229 10.18 19.38 -6.81
CA LEU A 229 9.41 18.50 -5.96
C LEU A 229 8.47 19.33 -5.09
N HIS A 230 7.18 19.28 -5.40
CA HIS A 230 6.15 19.84 -4.54
C HIS A 230 5.78 18.84 -3.49
N TRP A 231 5.53 19.34 -2.28
CA TRP A 231 5.17 18.50 -1.16
C TRP A 231 4.21 19.21 -0.23
N THR A 232 3.48 18.40 0.54
CA THR A 232 2.67 18.87 1.66
C THR A 232 3.21 18.35 2.99
N VAL A 233 2.93 19.09 4.06
CA VAL A 233 3.11 18.62 5.45
C VAL A 233 1.86 18.86 6.27
N PHE A 234 1.57 17.94 7.17
CA PHE A 234 0.46 18.05 8.11
C PHE A 234 0.87 17.48 9.47
N LYS A 235 0.25 17.98 10.54
CA LYS A 235 0.30 17.32 11.84
C LYS A 235 -0.74 16.21 11.84
N TYR A 236 -0.49 15.05 12.43
CA TYR A 236 -1.53 14.01 12.51
C TYR A 236 -2.55 14.37 13.61
N TYR A 237 -2.11 14.62 14.84
CA TYR A 237 -2.98 15.03 15.94
C TYR A 237 -3.04 16.56 16.14
N ASN A 238 -4.14 17.19 15.73
CA ASN A 238 -4.42 18.63 15.87
C ASN A 238 -5.85 18.87 16.36
N VAL A 239 -6.17 18.31 17.53
CA VAL A 239 -7.47 18.55 18.19
C VAL A 239 -7.69 20.02 18.56
N THR A 240 -6.60 20.80 18.63
CA THR A 240 -6.61 22.24 18.86
C THR A 240 -7.13 23.05 17.67
N GLY A 241 -7.23 22.46 16.47
CA GLY A 241 -7.72 23.17 15.27
C GLY A 241 -6.79 24.27 14.78
N VAL A 242 -5.48 24.09 14.96
CA VAL A 242 -4.50 25.05 14.47
C VAL A 242 -4.40 24.93 12.97
N ASP A 243 -4.61 26.03 12.26
CA ASP A 243 -4.46 26.07 10.82
C ASP A 243 -2.99 26.38 10.44
N TYR A 244 -2.37 25.50 9.65
CA TYR A 244 -0.94 25.53 9.36
C TYR A 244 -0.65 25.80 7.88
N PRO A 245 0.38 26.61 7.55
CA PRO A 245 1.02 26.52 6.25
C PRO A 245 1.49 25.08 6.03
N SER A 246 1.17 24.52 4.87
CA SER A 246 1.32 23.08 4.62
C SER A 246 1.93 22.74 3.27
N HIS A 247 2.09 23.70 2.35
CA HIS A 247 2.62 23.43 1.02
C HIS A 247 4.02 24.03 0.85
N GLY A 248 4.88 23.34 0.12
CA GLY A 248 6.21 23.85 -0.23
C GLY A 248 6.75 23.21 -1.49
N ALA A 249 7.91 23.68 -1.91
CA ALA A 249 8.61 23.18 -3.07
C ALA A 249 10.11 23.10 -2.81
N SER A 250 10.76 22.07 -3.34
CA SER A 250 12.20 21.91 -3.32
C SER A 250 12.76 21.47 -4.66
N SER A 251 14.08 21.43 -4.79
CA SER A 251 14.75 20.80 -5.94
C SER A 251 14.54 19.29 -5.93
N LEU A 252 14.73 18.65 -7.09
CA LEU A 252 14.65 17.19 -7.22
C LEU A 252 15.85 16.44 -6.61
N GLU A 253 16.89 17.16 -6.17
CA GLU A 253 18.09 16.59 -5.55
C GLU A 253 17.89 16.46 -4.02
N THR A 254 17.73 15.23 -3.52
CA THR A 254 17.40 14.95 -2.11
C THR A 254 18.48 15.39 -1.12
N ASN A 255 19.72 15.58 -1.60
CA ASN A 255 20.88 15.94 -0.80
C ASN A 255 21.33 17.41 -0.92
N ALA A 256 20.68 18.21 -1.78
CA ALA A 256 21.10 19.57 -2.11
C ALA A 256 19.86 20.45 -2.39
N LEU A 257 19.12 20.73 -1.33
CA LEU A 257 17.76 21.28 -1.46
C LEU A 257 17.71 22.80 -1.49
N SER A 258 16.97 23.33 -2.45
CA SER A 258 16.32 24.64 -2.34
C SER A 258 14.96 24.48 -1.65
N PHE A 259 14.47 25.54 -1.02
CA PHE A 259 13.17 25.54 -0.34
C PHE A 259 12.42 26.83 -0.67
N ASP A 260 11.20 26.67 -1.18
CA ASP A 260 10.24 27.77 -1.35
C ASP A 260 8.94 27.51 -0.60
N GLY A 261 8.30 28.61 -0.21
CA GLY A 261 7.18 28.61 0.73
C GLY A 261 7.65 28.92 2.17
N PRO A 262 6.93 28.44 3.21
CA PRO A 262 5.74 27.61 3.11
C PRO A 262 4.53 28.42 2.64
N TRP A 263 3.59 27.72 2.02
CA TRP A 263 2.32 28.27 1.58
C TRP A 263 1.14 27.66 2.30
N HIS A 264 0.03 28.39 2.28
CA HIS A 264 -1.28 27.93 2.69
C HIS A 264 -2.25 27.97 1.50
N LEU A 265 -3.16 26.98 1.37
CA LEU A 265 -4.16 27.01 0.31
C LEU A 265 -5.36 27.88 0.72
N GLY A 266 -5.43 29.07 0.13
CA GLY A 266 -6.41 30.09 0.45
C GLY A 266 -6.06 30.89 1.71
N PRO A 267 -6.97 31.78 2.15
CA PRO A 267 -6.72 32.66 3.29
C PRO A 267 -6.55 31.91 4.62
N ILE A 268 -5.36 32.01 5.23
CA ILE A 268 -5.07 31.35 6.51
C ILE A 268 -5.72 32.09 7.69
N ARG A 269 -6.10 31.35 8.75
CA ARG A 269 -6.60 31.91 10.04
C ARG A 269 -7.84 32.81 9.93
N THR A 270 -8.67 32.58 8.92
CA THR A 270 -9.96 33.27 8.79
C THR A 270 -11.03 32.76 9.76
N GLY A 271 -10.83 31.58 10.33
CA GLY A 271 -11.86 30.85 11.08
C GLY A 271 -12.88 30.17 10.16
N ASP A 272 -12.75 30.31 8.85
CA ASP A 272 -13.59 29.63 7.88
C ASP A 272 -13.11 28.19 7.70
N PRO A 273 -13.94 27.18 8.01
CA PRO A 273 -13.55 25.77 7.93
C PRO A 273 -13.21 25.32 6.50
N GLN A 274 -13.59 26.09 5.47
CA GLN A 274 -13.29 25.75 4.09
C GLN A 274 -11.78 25.79 3.79
N TRP A 275 -11.00 26.63 4.47
CA TRP A 275 -9.58 26.84 4.14
C TRP A 275 -8.65 26.00 5.00
N HIS A 276 -9.17 25.38 6.05
CA HIS A 276 -8.35 24.70 7.05
C HIS A 276 -7.49 23.59 6.41
N SER A 277 -6.17 23.66 6.64
CA SER A 277 -5.13 22.74 6.16
C SER A 277 -5.46 21.24 6.30
N TYR A 278 -6.22 20.84 7.32
CA TYR A 278 -6.75 19.47 7.48
C TYR A 278 -7.69 18.94 6.38
N LYS A 279 -7.95 19.75 5.34
CA LYS A 279 -8.67 19.34 4.13
C LYS A 279 -7.78 19.25 2.89
N ASN A 280 -6.57 19.80 2.94
CA ASN A 280 -5.77 20.04 1.74
C ASN A 280 -4.26 19.79 1.90
N ALA A 281 -3.78 19.40 3.08
CA ALA A 281 -2.36 19.18 3.39
C ALA A 281 -1.90 17.71 3.21
N GLY A 282 -2.50 16.96 2.29
CA GLY A 282 -2.25 15.53 2.08
C GLY A 282 -1.77 15.24 0.66
N TYR A 283 -2.40 14.29 -0.03
CA TYR A 283 -2.04 13.90 -1.39
C TYR A 283 -2.10 15.08 -2.37
N ILE A 284 -1.19 15.07 -3.35
CA ILE A 284 -1.16 16.01 -4.48
C ILE A 284 -1.35 15.21 -5.77
N THR A 285 -2.00 15.80 -6.77
CA THR A 285 -2.00 15.27 -8.14
C THR A 285 -2.12 16.38 -9.18
N LYS A 286 -1.66 16.13 -10.41
CA LYS A 286 -1.77 17.07 -11.52
C LYS A 286 -3.15 17.05 -12.18
N ILE A 287 -3.58 18.22 -12.62
CA ILE A 287 -4.63 18.41 -13.62
C ILE A 287 -3.90 18.55 -14.96
N PRO A 288 -4.31 17.84 -16.02
CA PRO A 288 -3.73 18.07 -17.34
C PRO A 288 -3.84 19.55 -17.74
N GLN A 289 -2.76 20.13 -18.27
CA GLN A 289 -2.67 21.58 -18.47
C GLN A 289 -3.82 22.20 -19.29
N PRO A 290 -4.29 21.59 -20.41
CA PRO A 290 -5.41 22.16 -21.17
C PRO A 290 -6.69 22.28 -20.33
N GLU A 291 -6.96 21.29 -19.47
CA GLU A 291 -8.08 21.27 -18.55
C GLU A 291 -7.91 22.28 -17.41
N ALA A 292 -6.70 22.41 -16.87
CA ALA A 292 -6.36 23.41 -15.86
C ALA A 292 -6.62 24.84 -16.38
N ASP A 293 -6.13 25.15 -17.58
CA ASP A 293 -6.32 26.45 -18.23
C ASP A 293 -7.77 26.72 -18.55
N ALA A 294 -8.47 25.72 -19.13
CA ALA A 294 -9.84 25.87 -19.58
C ALA A 294 -10.85 26.00 -18.42
N TRP A 295 -10.66 25.24 -17.35
CA TRP A 295 -11.70 25.07 -16.33
C TRP A 295 -11.34 25.63 -14.96
N PHE A 296 -10.05 25.72 -14.64
CA PHE A 296 -9.58 26.08 -13.30
C PHE A 296 -8.69 27.31 -13.28
N GLN A 297 -8.70 28.11 -14.35
CA GLN A 297 -7.93 29.37 -14.48
C GLN A 297 -6.42 29.15 -14.30
N GLY A 298 -5.92 28.05 -14.86
CA GLY A 298 -4.51 27.66 -14.81
C GLY A 298 -4.07 27.08 -13.47
N ARG A 299 -5.00 26.70 -12.59
CA ARG A 299 -4.69 25.85 -11.42
C ARG A 299 -4.52 24.42 -11.89
N ASP A 300 -3.29 23.95 -11.90
CA ASP A 300 -2.79 22.71 -12.50
C ASP A 300 -2.51 21.62 -11.46
N LEU A 301 -2.70 21.90 -10.17
CA LEU A 301 -2.56 20.93 -9.10
C LEU A 301 -3.84 20.79 -8.30
N LEU A 302 -4.07 19.59 -7.80
CA LEU A 302 -5.09 19.27 -6.79
C LEU A 302 -4.40 18.82 -5.51
N SER A 303 -4.91 19.27 -4.37
CA SER A 303 -4.47 18.78 -3.06
C SER A 303 -5.66 18.40 -2.18
N GLY A 304 -5.50 17.36 -1.37
CA GLY A 304 -6.56 16.85 -0.52
C GLY A 304 -6.03 16.16 0.73
N LEU A 305 -6.81 16.20 1.81
CA LEU A 305 -6.52 15.45 3.03
C LEU A 305 -7.82 15.03 3.71
N GLN A 306 -7.83 13.80 4.21
CA GLN A 306 -8.79 13.37 5.19
C GLN A 306 -8.07 12.70 6.36
N ILE A 307 -8.45 13.10 7.57
CA ILE A 307 -7.82 12.63 8.80
C ILE A 307 -8.83 12.52 9.93
N SER A 308 -8.67 11.49 10.75
CA SER A 308 -9.61 11.10 11.81
C SER A 308 -9.32 11.74 13.18
N THR A 309 -8.11 12.26 13.40
CA THR A 309 -7.66 12.83 14.69
C THR A 309 -7.93 14.33 14.84
N GLY A 310 -8.61 14.94 13.87
CA GLY A 310 -9.07 16.33 13.90
C GLY A 310 -10.42 16.49 13.24
N LEU A 311 -11.35 15.55 13.47
CA LEU A 311 -12.63 15.43 12.74
C LEU A 311 -13.40 16.73 12.57
N GLN A 312 -13.40 17.60 13.58
CA GLN A 312 -14.14 18.87 13.53
C GLN A 312 -13.60 19.83 12.45
N TYR A 313 -12.34 19.66 12.06
CA TYR A 313 -11.64 20.50 11.09
C TYR A 313 -11.27 19.78 9.80
N SER A 314 -11.30 18.44 9.77
CA SER A 314 -11.05 17.65 8.56
C SER A 314 -12.29 17.54 7.68
N SER A 315 -12.11 17.03 6.46
CA SER A 315 -13.23 16.69 5.58
C SER A 315 -13.85 15.36 6.02
N GLN A 316 -15.19 15.27 6.04
CA GLN A 316 -15.93 14.03 6.35
C GLN A 316 -16.04 13.10 5.13
N GLY A 317 -14.88 12.77 4.56
CA GLY A 317 -14.69 12.17 3.24
C GLY A 317 -13.43 12.75 2.61
N PRO A 318 -13.08 12.38 1.37
CA PRO A 318 -11.93 13.00 0.69
C PRO A 318 -12.19 14.49 0.41
N ALA A 319 -11.16 15.19 -0.03
CA ALA A 319 -11.25 16.59 -0.40
C ALA A 319 -10.33 16.89 -1.58
N LEU A 320 -10.66 17.92 -2.37
CA LEU A 320 -9.87 18.39 -3.49
C LEU A 320 -9.93 19.92 -3.58
N TYR A 321 -8.75 20.52 -3.62
CA TYR A 321 -8.55 21.96 -3.79
C TYR A 321 -7.63 22.14 -4.99
N ALA A 322 -8.12 22.85 -6.02
CA ALA A 322 -7.29 23.23 -7.14
C ALA A 322 -6.42 24.42 -6.75
N TYR A 323 -5.14 24.38 -7.10
CA TYR A 323 -4.19 25.45 -6.83
C TYR A 323 -3.10 25.46 -7.89
N ARG A 324 -2.27 26.49 -7.83
CA ARG A 324 -1.01 26.60 -8.57
C ARG A 324 0.02 27.22 -7.65
N ILE A 325 1.24 26.76 -7.80
CA ILE A 325 2.43 27.26 -7.13
C ILE A 325 3.09 28.39 -7.94
N PRO A 326 3.88 29.26 -7.31
CA PRO A 326 4.76 30.16 -8.04
C PRO A 326 5.81 29.37 -8.83
N GLN A 327 6.01 29.72 -10.11
CA GLN A 327 7.01 29.06 -10.98
C GLN A 327 8.45 29.53 -10.67
N GLU A 328 8.60 30.74 -10.14
CA GLU A 328 9.93 31.29 -9.84
C GLU A 328 10.50 30.66 -8.56
N ALA A 329 11.77 30.25 -8.62
CA ALA A 329 12.52 29.87 -7.42
C ALA A 329 12.70 31.05 -6.47
N GLY A 330 12.67 30.80 -5.16
CA GLY A 330 12.74 31.81 -4.11
C GLY A 330 11.41 32.49 -3.81
N ALA A 331 10.29 31.92 -4.25
CA ALA A 331 8.97 32.51 -4.02
C ALA A 331 8.63 32.59 -2.53
N ALA A 332 8.17 33.77 -2.11
CA ALA A 332 7.93 34.09 -0.71
C ALA A 332 6.79 33.25 -0.10
N PRO A 333 6.84 32.99 1.23
CA PRO A 333 5.73 32.41 1.96
C PRO A 333 4.44 33.22 1.82
N GLY A 334 3.28 32.56 1.89
CA GLY A 334 1.98 33.24 1.87
C GLY A 334 0.80 32.36 1.48
N ASP A 335 -0.33 33.01 1.23
CA ASP A 335 -1.57 32.35 0.82
C ASP A 335 -1.59 32.17 -0.69
N LEU A 336 -1.84 30.95 -1.17
CA LEU A 336 -2.04 30.65 -2.58
C LEU A 336 -3.51 30.83 -2.95
N ASN A 337 -3.74 31.25 -4.20
CA ASN A 337 -5.08 31.32 -4.77
C ASN A 337 -5.61 29.92 -5.08
N ALA A 338 -6.19 29.28 -4.08
CA ALA A 338 -6.82 27.97 -4.19
C ALA A 338 -8.32 28.07 -4.46
N LEU A 339 -8.86 27.03 -5.10
CA LEU A 339 -10.26 26.86 -5.42
C LEU A 339 -10.75 25.54 -4.78
N PRO A 340 -11.62 25.59 -3.75
CA PRO A 340 -12.22 24.39 -3.18
C PRO A 340 -13.12 23.74 -4.24
N LEU A 341 -12.84 22.48 -4.60
CA LEU A 341 -13.62 21.74 -5.58
C LEU A 341 -14.48 20.65 -4.94
N LEU A 342 -13.98 20.05 -3.86
CA LEU A 342 -14.69 19.02 -3.12
C LEU A 342 -14.24 19.01 -1.65
N TRP A 343 -15.19 18.95 -0.73
CA TRP A 343 -14.96 18.58 0.68
C TRP A 343 -16.30 18.28 1.36
N TYR A 344 -16.30 17.68 2.55
CA TYR A 344 -17.53 17.26 3.24
C TYR A 344 -17.57 17.81 4.67
N THR A 345 -18.75 18.28 5.09
CA THR A 345 -18.98 18.83 6.44
C THR A 345 -19.48 17.75 7.39
N MET A 346 -19.49 18.03 8.69
CA MET A 346 -20.10 17.13 9.70
C MET A 346 -21.59 16.92 9.45
N GLU A 347 -22.29 17.94 8.94
CA GLU A 347 -23.73 17.91 8.65
C GLU A 347 -24.02 17.22 7.31
N ARG A 348 -23.05 17.18 6.40
CA ARG A 348 -23.14 16.57 5.07
C ARG A 348 -21.89 15.74 4.77
N PRO A 349 -21.69 14.62 5.50
CA PRO A 349 -20.57 13.73 5.23
C PRO A 349 -20.76 13.02 3.89
N LEU A 350 -19.68 12.47 3.34
CA LEU A 350 -19.77 11.53 2.23
C LEU A 350 -20.70 10.37 2.61
N ALA A 351 -21.51 9.88 1.66
CA ALA A 351 -22.34 8.71 1.91
C ALA A 351 -21.49 7.52 2.41
N ARG A 352 -21.95 6.84 3.47
CA ARG A 352 -21.24 5.76 4.16
C ARG A 352 -19.90 6.18 4.81
N HIS A 353 -19.67 7.47 5.04
CA HIS A 353 -18.46 7.93 5.72
C HIS A 353 -18.35 7.34 7.13
N HIS A 354 -17.13 6.97 7.48
CA HIS A 354 -16.75 6.51 8.79
C HIS A 354 -15.46 7.23 9.22
N PRO A 355 -15.32 7.70 10.47
CA PRO A 355 -14.10 8.31 10.97
C PRO A 355 -12.82 7.47 10.77
N SER A 356 -12.90 6.13 10.82
CA SER A 356 -11.78 5.23 10.50
C SER A 356 -11.44 5.08 9.01
N ASP A 357 -12.24 5.65 8.09
CA ASP A 357 -11.86 5.74 6.68
C ASP A 357 -10.56 6.55 6.55
N ARG A 358 -9.77 6.24 5.53
CA ARG A 358 -8.53 6.96 5.21
C ARG A 358 -8.38 7.13 3.71
N TRP A 359 -8.35 8.35 3.22
CA TRP A 359 -8.13 8.67 1.80
C TRP A 359 -6.74 9.26 1.61
N THR A 360 -5.90 8.61 0.80
CA THR A 360 -4.43 8.80 0.85
C THR A 360 -3.79 9.09 -0.51
N GLY A 361 -4.53 8.96 -1.60
CA GLY A 361 -4.01 9.29 -2.94
C GLY A 361 -5.10 9.76 -3.88
N ALA A 362 -4.74 10.59 -4.86
CA ALA A 362 -5.61 11.00 -5.95
C ALA A 362 -4.89 10.99 -7.30
N ALA A 363 -5.63 10.82 -8.39
CA ALA A 363 -5.10 10.94 -9.75
C ALA A 363 -6.18 11.46 -10.71
N TRP A 364 -5.79 12.37 -11.60
CA TRP A 364 -6.60 12.73 -12.77
C TRP A 364 -6.25 11.80 -13.93
N LEU A 365 -7.13 10.84 -14.21
CA LEU A 365 -6.94 9.86 -15.28
C LEU A 365 -7.53 10.39 -16.58
N LYS A 366 -6.81 10.23 -17.69
CA LYS A 366 -7.25 10.62 -19.03
C LYS A 366 -6.85 9.57 -20.04
N LEU A 367 -7.82 9.07 -20.80
CA LEU A 367 -7.66 8.05 -21.83
C LEU A 367 -8.48 8.44 -23.06
N GLY A 368 -7.81 8.99 -24.08
CA GLY A 368 -8.48 9.64 -25.20
C GLY A 368 -9.39 10.76 -24.70
N ASP A 369 -10.67 10.68 -25.05
CA ASP A 369 -11.69 11.64 -24.61
C ASP A 369 -12.31 11.30 -23.23
N ARG A 370 -11.96 10.15 -22.63
CA ARG A 370 -12.46 9.75 -21.31
C ARG A 370 -11.61 10.36 -20.21
N GLN A 371 -12.26 10.88 -19.17
CA GLN A 371 -11.56 11.44 -18.01
C GLN A 371 -12.30 11.16 -16.71
N THR A 372 -11.54 10.85 -15.67
CA THR A 372 -12.07 10.62 -14.31
C THR A 372 -11.04 11.08 -13.30
N VAL A 373 -11.49 11.71 -12.21
CA VAL A 373 -10.63 11.89 -11.03
C VAL A 373 -10.88 10.75 -10.06
N VAL A 374 -9.83 10.01 -9.72
CA VAL A 374 -9.91 8.91 -8.75
C VAL A 374 -9.27 9.31 -7.43
N ILE A 375 -9.86 8.83 -6.33
CA ILE A 375 -9.29 8.96 -4.98
C ILE A 375 -9.29 7.58 -4.34
N ILE A 376 -8.14 7.13 -3.87
CA ILE A 376 -7.96 5.82 -3.24
C ILE A 376 -7.82 5.94 -1.73
N GLY A 377 -8.27 4.90 -1.03
CA GLY A 377 -8.12 4.81 0.40
C GLY A 377 -8.54 3.46 0.96
N ARG A 378 -8.51 3.38 2.28
CA ARG A 378 -9.18 2.30 3.02
C ARG A 378 -10.57 2.74 3.44
N LYS A 379 -11.52 1.81 3.35
CA LYS A 379 -12.90 1.96 3.80
C LYS A 379 -13.16 1.05 5.00
N SER A 380 -13.71 1.61 6.07
CA SER A 380 -14.27 0.84 7.18
C SER A 380 -15.62 0.25 6.81
N LEU A 381 -15.82 -1.05 7.09
CA LEU A 381 -17.06 -1.78 6.87
C LEU A 381 -17.74 -2.22 8.18
N GLY A 382 -17.03 -2.14 9.29
CA GLY A 382 -17.46 -2.64 10.58
C GLY A 382 -18.23 -1.64 11.44
N GLU A 383 -18.41 -2.04 12.70
CA GLU A 383 -18.94 -1.19 13.76
C GLU A 383 -17.94 -0.08 14.10
N LEU A 384 -18.39 1.18 14.01
CA LEU A 384 -17.62 2.33 14.45
C LEU A 384 -17.55 2.40 15.98
N TYR A 385 -16.35 2.50 16.53
CA TYR A 385 -16.17 2.98 17.90
C TYR A 385 -14.85 3.71 18.12
N TYR A 386 -14.76 4.47 19.22
CA TYR A 386 -13.51 5.11 19.66
C TYR A 386 -13.06 4.51 21.00
N GLY A 387 -11.80 4.09 21.10
CA GLY A 387 -11.25 3.51 22.33
C GLY A 387 -9.99 2.68 22.08
N GLU A 388 -9.62 1.89 23.08
CA GLU A 388 -8.59 0.85 22.92
C GLU A 388 -9.03 -0.20 21.88
N GLY A 389 -8.09 -0.79 21.16
CA GLY A 389 -8.38 -1.87 20.22
C GLY A 389 -8.92 -3.10 20.93
N ARG A 390 -9.97 -3.74 20.38
CA ARG A 390 -10.42 -5.05 20.84
C ARG A 390 -9.45 -6.12 20.30
N PRO A 391 -9.40 -7.34 20.87
CA PRO A 391 -8.46 -8.38 20.44
C PRO A 391 -8.53 -8.80 18.96
N TRP A 392 -9.64 -8.51 18.28
CA TRP A 392 -9.86 -8.82 16.86
C TRP A 392 -9.80 -7.58 15.95
N ASP A 393 -9.54 -6.40 16.50
CA ASP A 393 -9.28 -5.23 15.67
C ASP A 393 -7.91 -5.32 15.02
N CYS A 394 -7.80 -4.77 13.82
CA CYS A 394 -6.54 -4.76 13.09
C CYS A 394 -5.46 -3.92 13.80
N ASN A 395 -5.88 -2.94 14.59
CA ASN A 395 -4.99 -2.01 15.28
C ASN A 395 -5.23 -2.08 16.79
N PRO A 396 -4.20 -2.36 17.62
CA PRO A 396 -4.37 -2.46 19.07
C PRO A 396 -4.39 -1.09 19.77
N TYR A 397 -3.97 -0.02 19.08
CA TYR A 397 -3.79 1.29 19.68
C TYR A 397 -5.11 2.03 19.85
N LYS A 398 -5.11 2.99 20.78
CA LYS A 398 -6.26 3.84 21.02
C LYS A 398 -6.59 4.71 19.80
N GLY A 399 -7.84 4.68 19.35
CA GLY A 399 -8.29 5.47 18.21
C GLY A 399 -9.69 5.11 17.75
N TYR A 400 -10.01 5.52 16.51
CA TYR A 400 -11.22 5.10 15.82
C TYR A 400 -11.02 3.73 15.18
N HIS A 401 -11.91 2.80 15.51
CA HIS A 401 -11.92 1.43 15.00
C HIS A 401 -13.16 1.18 14.16
N GLY A 402 -13.02 0.32 13.16
CA GLY A 402 -14.06 0.00 12.18
C GLY A 402 -13.83 -1.31 11.43
N THR A 403 -13.05 -2.24 12.02
CA THR A 403 -12.73 -3.54 11.42
C THR A 403 -14.01 -4.32 11.04
N PRO A 404 -14.12 -4.92 9.83
CA PRO A 404 -13.09 -5.09 8.80
C PRO A 404 -12.93 -3.89 7.86
N TYR A 405 -11.81 -3.86 7.15
CA TYR A 405 -11.49 -2.83 6.15
C TYR A 405 -11.38 -3.43 4.74
N GLU A 406 -11.62 -2.59 3.73
CA GLU A 406 -11.30 -2.88 2.32
C GLU A 406 -10.62 -1.69 1.66
N VAL A 407 -9.93 -1.93 0.54
CA VAL A 407 -9.46 -0.85 -0.35
C VAL A 407 -10.63 -0.41 -1.24
N GLU A 408 -10.91 0.89 -1.27
CA GLU A 408 -11.94 1.50 -2.13
C GLU A 408 -11.30 2.58 -3.00
N ILE A 409 -11.66 2.62 -4.29
CA ILE A 409 -11.34 3.74 -5.19
C ILE A 409 -12.65 4.47 -5.53
N LEU A 410 -12.69 5.75 -5.20
CA LEU A 410 -13.79 6.66 -5.51
C LEU A 410 -13.56 7.31 -6.87
N PHE A 411 -14.58 7.33 -7.72
CA PHE A 411 -14.52 7.91 -9.05
C PHE A 411 -15.39 9.18 -9.06
N TYR A 412 -14.78 10.32 -9.35
CA TYR A 412 -15.43 11.62 -9.47
C TYR A 412 -15.47 12.08 -10.92
N SER A 413 -16.57 12.74 -11.30
CA SER A 413 -16.71 13.31 -12.63
C SER A 413 -15.97 14.64 -12.71
N PRO A 414 -15.08 14.86 -13.70
CA PRO A 414 -14.55 16.18 -13.99
C PRO A 414 -15.65 17.24 -14.17
N SER A 415 -16.78 16.88 -14.77
CA SER A 415 -17.90 17.81 -14.98
C SER A 415 -18.47 18.38 -13.68
N ASP A 416 -18.48 17.59 -12.61
CA ASP A 416 -18.91 18.05 -11.29
C ASP A 416 -17.93 19.06 -10.71
N LEU A 417 -16.62 18.85 -10.88
CA LEU A 417 -15.59 19.78 -10.45
C LEU A 417 -15.66 21.09 -11.25
N VAL A 418 -15.93 21.02 -12.56
CA VAL A 418 -16.16 22.19 -13.42
C VAL A 418 -17.43 22.96 -12.99
N ALA A 419 -18.50 22.25 -12.62
CA ALA A 419 -19.71 22.87 -12.10
C ALA A 419 -19.44 23.62 -10.79
N VAL A 420 -18.56 23.10 -9.92
CA VAL A 420 -18.11 23.83 -8.73
C VAL A 420 -17.28 25.06 -9.09
N ALA A 421 -16.30 24.90 -9.99
CA ALA A 421 -15.43 26.00 -10.42
C ALA A 421 -16.20 27.16 -11.06
N SER A 422 -17.35 26.89 -11.68
CA SER A 422 -18.25 27.88 -12.28
C SER A 422 -19.37 28.37 -11.36
N GLY A 423 -19.41 27.93 -10.09
CA GLY A 423 -20.42 28.33 -9.10
C GLY A 423 -21.81 27.70 -9.31
N GLN A 424 -21.92 26.69 -10.17
CA GLN A 424 -23.17 25.98 -10.46
C GLN A 424 -23.48 24.87 -9.44
N LYS A 425 -22.46 24.39 -8.72
CA LYS A 425 -22.56 23.35 -7.69
C LYS A 425 -21.75 23.76 -6.45
N PRO A 426 -22.24 23.57 -5.21
CA PRO A 426 -21.41 23.76 -4.03
C PRO A 426 -20.31 22.69 -3.95
N ALA A 427 -19.10 23.08 -3.51
CA ALA A 427 -17.99 22.14 -3.28
C ALA A 427 -18.35 21.06 -2.24
N THR A 428 -19.34 21.32 -1.37
CA THR A 428 -19.83 20.37 -0.36
C THR A 428 -20.78 19.30 -0.89
N ASP A 429 -21.24 19.45 -2.13
CA ASP A 429 -22.33 18.64 -2.69
C ASP A 429 -21.85 17.71 -3.81
N VAL A 430 -20.54 17.72 -4.12
CA VAL A 430 -19.93 16.78 -5.07
C VAL A 430 -19.92 15.38 -4.47
N GLN A 431 -20.32 14.37 -5.25
CA GLN A 431 -20.35 12.97 -4.83
C GLN A 431 -19.59 12.12 -5.85
N PRO A 432 -18.96 11.01 -5.43
CA PRO A 432 -18.41 10.06 -6.38
C PRO A 432 -19.57 9.45 -7.17
N TRP A 433 -19.42 9.35 -8.48
CA TRP A 433 -20.42 8.74 -9.35
C TRP A 433 -20.29 7.21 -9.38
N TYR A 434 -19.10 6.69 -9.03
CA TYR A 434 -18.83 5.27 -8.91
C TYR A 434 -17.87 4.98 -7.75
N ARG A 435 -18.01 3.80 -7.16
CA ARG A 435 -17.15 3.28 -6.09
C ARG A 435 -16.67 1.90 -6.48
N TRP A 436 -15.37 1.74 -6.66
CA TRP A 436 -14.77 0.46 -6.94
C TRP A 436 -14.34 -0.20 -5.62
N ASN A 437 -15.07 -1.24 -5.24
CA ASN A 437 -14.96 -1.96 -3.97
C ASN A 437 -15.39 -3.43 -4.16
N GLY A 438 -15.43 -4.23 -3.09
CA GLY A 438 -15.76 -5.66 -3.16
C GLY A 438 -17.15 -6.00 -3.73
N GLU A 439 -18.07 -5.03 -3.79
CA GLU A 439 -19.43 -5.21 -4.34
C GLU A 439 -19.51 -4.89 -5.85
N SER A 440 -18.41 -4.41 -6.44
CA SER A 440 -18.35 -4.03 -7.85
C SER A 440 -18.34 -5.27 -8.78
N PRO A 441 -18.86 -5.16 -10.02
CA PRO A 441 -18.67 -6.20 -11.03
C PRO A 441 -17.18 -6.50 -11.21
N GLY A 442 -16.81 -7.79 -11.17
CA GLY A 442 -15.41 -8.22 -11.24
C GLY A 442 -14.66 -8.16 -9.91
N GLY A 443 -15.25 -7.63 -8.83
CA GLY A 443 -14.59 -7.46 -7.54
C GLY A 443 -13.99 -6.07 -7.33
N GLY A 444 -13.25 -5.91 -6.24
CA GLY A 444 -12.66 -4.62 -5.83
C GLY A 444 -11.14 -4.61 -5.86
N PRO A 445 -10.50 -3.42 -5.72
CA PRO A 445 -9.04 -3.28 -5.78
C PRO A 445 -8.28 -4.17 -4.80
N THR A 446 -8.90 -4.51 -3.66
CA THR A 446 -8.36 -5.42 -2.64
C THR A 446 -7.89 -6.76 -3.22
N GLU A 447 -8.45 -7.22 -4.34
CA GLU A 447 -8.06 -8.48 -4.98
C GLU A 447 -6.62 -8.48 -5.53
N TYR A 448 -6.06 -7.31 -5.84
CA TYR A 448 -4.70 -7.16 -6.36
C TYR A 448 -3.66 -6.95 -5.26
N MET A 449 -4.11 -6.73 -4.03
CA MET A 449 -3.28 -6.32 -2.89
C MET A 449 -2.86 -7.54 -2.05
N PHE A 450 -1.74 -7.39 -1.34
CA PHE A 450 -1.29 -8.33 -0.31
C PHE A 450 -2.28 -8.38 0.85
N SER A 451 -2.33 -9.51 1.54
CA SER A 451 -3.34 -9.75 2.56
C SER A 451 -2.86 -9.30 3.94
N ASN A 452 -3.18 -8.06 4.32
CA ASN A 452 -3.11 -7.60 5.70
C ASN A 452 -4.49 -7.20 6.25
N CYS A 453 -4.58 -7.03 7.58
CA CYS A 453 -5.85 -6.69 8.25
C CYS A 453 -6.24 -5.23 7.99
N GLU A 454 -5.29 -4.29 8.12
CA GLU A 454 -5.59 -2.85 8.09
C GLU A 454 -5.98 -2.31 6.71
N LYS A 455 -5.58 -3.00 5.61
CA LYS A 455 -5.79 -2.57 4.22
C LYS A 455 -5.31 -1.14 3.95
N GLU A 456 -4.22 -0.73 4.61
CA GLU A 456 -3.67 0.61 4.47
C GLU A 456 -3.06 0.82 3.09
N ILE A 457 -3.39 1.96 2.50
CA ILE A 457 -2.86 2.44 1.22
C ILE A 457 -2.07 3.71 1.50
N GLY A 458 -0.86 3.77 0.97
CA GLY A 458 -0.01 4.94 1.03
C GLY A 458 -0.34 5.93 -0.08
N GLY A 459 0.70 6.47 -0.72
CA GLY A 459 0.53 7.40 -1.82
C GLY A 459 0.08 6.75 -3.14
N MET A 460 -0.38 7.59 -4.05
CA MET A 460 -0.70 7.23 -5.44
C MET A 460 -0.14 8.30 -6.38
N THR A 461 0.42 7.88 -7.52
CA THR A 461 0.89 8.79 -8.57
C THR A 461 0.67 8.19 -9.97
N TYR A 462 0.69 9.04 -11.00
CA TYR A 462 0.26 8.67 -12.35
C TYR A 462 1.21 9.21 -13.41
N ASP A 463 1.76 8.31 -14.22
CA ASP A 463 2.40 8.63 -15.49
C ASP A 463 1.33 8.73 -16.58
N ALA A 464 0.95 9.96 -16.91
CA ALA A 464 -0.05 10.24 -17.93
C ALA A 464 0.42 9.88 -19.35
N ASP A 465 1.72 9.90 -19.62
CA ASP A 465 2.26 9.63 -20.96
C ASP A 465 2.17 8.13 -21.29
N ARG A 466 2.39 7.27 -20.29
CA ARG A 466 2.34 5.80 -20.45
C ARG A 466 1.09 5.16 -19.88
N GLN A 467 0.21 5.97 -19.29
CA GLN A 467 -1.03 5.54 -18.68
C GLN A 467 -0.78 4.58 -17.50
N LEU A 468 0.27 4.81 -16.70
CA LEU A 468 0.65 3.96 -15.58
C LEU A 468 0.27 4.61 -14.25
N LEU A 469 -0.54 3.91 -13.46
CA LEU A 469 -0.94 4.30 -12.12
C LEU A 469 -0.17 3.46 -11.10
N TYR A 470 0.58 4.12 -10.23
CA TYR A 470 1.35 3.52 -9.16
C TYR A 470 0.61 3.73 -7.83
N ILE A 471 0.33 2.64 -7.11
CA ILE A 471 -0.37 2.65 -5.82
C ILE A 471 0.51 1.96 -4.79
N VAL A 472 0.81 2.64 -3.69
CA VAL A 472 1.59 2.04 -2.60
C VAL A 472 0.66 1.33 -1.62
N GLN A 473 0.88 0.04 -1.39
CA GLN A 473 0.32 -0.68 -0.25
C GLN A 473 1.35 -0.66 0.89
N ILE A 474 0.95 -0.16 2.05
CA ILE A 474 1.80 -0.12 3.24
C ILE A 474 1.70 -1.45 3.98
N ASP A 475 2.79 -1.87 4.62
CA ASP A 475 2.89 -3.09 5.42
C ASP A 475 2.52 -4.37 4.66
N ALA A 476 2.72 -4.38 3.34
CA ALA A 476 2.54 -5.57 2.52
C ALA A 476 3.54 -6.67 2.91
N GLY A 477 4.72 -6.30 3.41
CA GLY A 477 5.72 -7.23 3.91
C GLY A 477 5.38 -7.90 5.25
N SER A 478 4.47 -7.35 6.07
CA SER A 478 4.20 -7.81 7.44
C SER A 478 3.34 -9.09 7.54
N GLU A 479 3.22 -9.88 6.47
CA GLU A 479 2.41 -11.12 6.48
C GLU A 479 3.01 -12.18 7.42
N CYS A 480 2.13 -12.94 8.11
CA CYS A 480 2.54 -14.00 9.02
C CYS A 480 3.49 -15.01 8.34
N GLY A 481 4.75 -15.04 8.78
CA GLY A 481 5.77 -15.95 8.27
C GLY A 481 6.70 -15.33 7.21
N SER A 482 6.60 -14.02 6.94
CA SER A 482 7.61 -13.32 6.16
C SER A 482 8.85 -13.01 7.03
N ASP A 483 10.04 -13.08 6.43
CA ASP A 483 11.28 -12.60 7.04
C ASP A 483 11.43 -11.06 6.91
N TRP A 484 10.41 -10.38 6.39
CA TRP A 484 10.42 -8.95 6.09
C TRP A 484 9.68 -8.19 7.19
N GLY A 485 10.22 -7.04 7.59
CA GLY A 485 9.43 -6.06 8.34
C GLY A 485 8.29 -5.46 7.50
N ALA A 486 7.70 -4.39 8.03
CA ALA A 486 6.65 -3.56 7.44
C ALA A 486 7.02 -2.84 6.12
N LEU A 487 7.43 -3.59 5.11
CA LEU A 487 7.88 -3.07 3.83
C LEU A 487 6.65 -2.73 2.95
N PRO A 488 6.64 -1.55 2.29
CA PRO A 488 5.61 -1.25 1.31
C PRO A 488 5.84 -2.01 0.00
N VAL A 489 4.76 -2.20 -0.74
CA VAL A 489 4.76 -2.75 -2.11
C VAL A 489 4.09 -1.74 -3.03
N ILE A 490 4.61 -1.59 -4.24
CA ILE A 490 4.10 -0.66 -5.25
C ILE A 490 3.39 -1.46 -6.33
N HIS A 491 2.08 -1.28 -6.41
CA HIS A 491 1.19 -1.90 -7.39
C HIS A 491 1.12 -1.02 -8.64
N VAL A 492 1.18 -1.65 -9.82
CA VAL A 492 1.18 -0.95 -11.11
C VAL A 492 -0.04 -1.36 -11.91
N PHE A 493 -0.84 -0.37 -12.30
CA PHE A 493 -1.95 -0.53 -13.23
C PHE A 493 -1.68 0.26 -14.50
N ARG A 494 -2.07 -0.29 -15.64
CA ARG A 494 -2.17 0.45 -16.90
C ARG A 494 -3.62 0.81 -17.16
N ILE A 495 -3.87 2.04 -17.58
CA ILE A 495 -5.19 2.47 -18.07
C ILE A 495 -5.27 2.18 -19.57
N VAL A 496 -6.24 1.36 -19.98
CA VAL A 496 -6.39 0.83 -21.35
C VAL A 496 -7.81 1.00 -21.88
N GLU A 497 -7.98 0.98 -23.21
CA GLU A 497 -9.26 1.24 -23.90
C GLU A 497 -10.41 0.29 -23.59
#